data_AF-A0A519U1D9-F1
#
_entry.id   AF-A0A519U1D9-F1
#
_cell.length_a   1.000
_cell.length_b   1.000
_cell.length_c   1.000
_cell.angle_alpha   90.00
_cell.angle_beta   90.00
_cell.angle_gamma   90.00
#
_symmetry.space_group_name_H-M   'P 1'
#
loop_
_entity.id
_entity.type
_entity.pdbx_description
1 polymer ?
#
loop_
_entity_poly.entity_id
_entity_poly.type
_entity_poly.pdbx_seq_one_letter_code
_entity_poly.pdbx_strand_id
1 'polypeptide(L)'
;MKKNNIIFWIATIVIILWEGVMPLGTLLFAPEYANAGTKPLGYPDYFAYSLIICKVLGVIGISVPQVPSKVKEWAYAGLTFSLIFAFISHACVDKNIGFMIMPLVVLGILIVSYVYKDKRA
;
A
#
# COMPACT_ATOMS: atom_id res chain seq x y z
N MET A 1 -9.11 17.28 17.39
CA MET A 1 -9.45 15.90 17.82
C MET A 1 -10.40 15.19 16.85
N LYS A 2 -11.70 15.52 16.77
CA LYS A 2 -12.63 14.82 15.85
C LYS A 2 -12.25 14.90 14.36
N LYS A 3 -11.93 16.11 13.87
CA LYS A 3 -11.49 16.33 12.47
C LYS A 3 -10.24 15.52 12.09
N ASN A 4 -9.23 15.50 12.97
CA ASN A 4 -7.99 14.75 12.73
C ASN A 4 -8.24 13.24 12.66
N ASN A 5 -9.12 12.73 13.53
CA ASN A 5 -9.51 11.33 13.52
C ASN A 5 -10.27 10.95 12.23
N ILE A 6 -11.16 11.83 11.75
CA ILE A 6 -11.86 11.64 10.47
C ILE A 6 -10.85 11.60 9.32
N ILE A 7 -9.92 12.56 9.25
CA ILE A 7 -8.88 12.60 8.20
C ILE A 7 -8.04 11.32 8.22
N PHE A 8 -7.60 10.90 9.41
CA PHE A 8 -6.86 9.65 9.60
C PHE A 8 -7.63 8.44 9.04
N TRP A 9 -8.89 8.26 9.43
CA TRP A 9 -9.67 7.10 9.01
C TRP A 9 -10.02 7.13 7.53
N ILE A 10 -10.32 8.29 6.95
CA ILE A 10 -10.54 8.42 5.50
C ILE A 10 -9.28 7.96 4.75
N ALA A 11 -8.11 8.52 5.09
CA ALA A 11 -6.86 8.13 4.43
C ALA A 11 -6.54 6.64 4.63
N THR A 12 -6.72 6.13 5.85
CA THR A 12 -6.44 4.73 6.18
C THR A 12 -7.39 3.77 5.46
N ILE A 13 -8.67 4.09 5.32
CA ILE A 13 -9.64 3.29 4.55
C ILE A 13 -9.24 3.24 3.07
N VAL A 14 -8.80 4.35 2.50
CA VAL A 14 -8.31 4.35 1.11
C VAL A 14 -7.08 3.46 0.95
N ILE A 15 -6.13 3.49 1.89
CA ILE A 15 -4.98 2.57 1.89
C ILE A 15 -5.43 1.11 2.06
N ILE A 16 -6.39 0.83 2.95
CA ILE A 16 -6.92 -0.52 3.15
C ILE A 16 -7.50 -1.05 1.85
N LEU A 17 -8.31 -0.25 1.17
CA LEU A 17 -8.93 -0.65 -0.08
C LEU A 17 -7.89 -0.84 -1.18
N TRP A 18 -6.99 0.13 -1.35
CA TRP A 18 -6.05 0.16 -2.47
C TRP A 18 -4.90 -0.83 -2.34
N GLU A 19 -4.22 -0.85 -1.19
CA GLU A 19 -3.05 -1.69 -0.96
C GLU A 19 -3.41 -3.06 -0.39
N GLY A 20 -4.59 -3.22 0.24
CA GLY A 20 -5.01 -4.47 0.86
C GLY A 20 -6.06 -5.22 0.06
N VAL A 21 -7.28 -4.66 0.02
CA VAL A 21 -8.48 -5.35 -0.48
C VAL A 21 -8.40 -5.60 -1.97
N MET A 22 -8.03 -4.60 -2.79
CA MET A 22 -7.94 -4.78 -4.25
C MET A 22 -6.94 -5.88 -4.64
N PRO A 23 -5.65 -5.83 -4.25
CA PRO A 23 -4.70 -6.86 -4.64
C PRO A 23 -5.03 -8.24 -4.07
N LEU A 24 -5.52 -8.33 -2.82
CA LEU A 24 -5.98 -9.59 -2.25
C LEU A 24 -7.21 -10.13 -2.99
N GLY A 25 -8.15 -9.26 -3.34
CA GLY A 25 -9.33 -9.62 -4.12
C GLY A 25 -8.95 -10.12 -5.51
N THR A 26 -8.01 -9.46 -6.19
CA THR A 26 -7.46 -9.96 -7.46
C THR A 26 -6.86 -11.35 -7.28
N LEU A 27 -6.05 -11.56 -6.24
CA LEU A 27 -5.45 -12.88 -5.99
C LEU A 27 -6.49 -13.98 -5.74
N LEU A 28 -7.57 -13.68 -5.01
CA LEU A 28 -8.57 -14.68 -4.62
C LEU A 28 -9.63 -14.94 -5.70
N PHE A 29 -10.00 -13.93 -6.48
CA PHE A 29 -11.15 -13.99 -7.39
C PHE A 29 -10.80 -13.85 -8.87
N ALA A 30 -9.60 -13.37 -9.20
CA ALA A 30 -9.13 -13.19 -10.57
C ALA A 30 -7.59 -13.40 -10.67
N PRO A 31 -7.08 -14.57 -10.24
CA PRO A 31 -5.65 -14.82 -10.04
C PRO A 31 -4.81 -14.62 -11.31
N GLU A 32 -5.41 -14.76 -12.50
CA GLU A 32 -4.76 -14.50 -13.79
C GLU A 32 -4.29 -13.04 -13.96
N TYR A 33 -4.83 -12.11 -13.16
CA TYR A 33 -4.41 -10.70 -13.13
C TYR A 33 -3.51 -10.35 -11.93
N ALA A 34 -3.20 -11.30 -11.04
CA ALA A 34 -2.46 -11.02 -9.81
C ALA A 34 -1.02 -10.51 -10.07
N ASN A 35 -0.44 -10.85 -11.22
CA ASN A 35 0.88 -10.41 -11.66
C ASN A 35 0.83 -9.32 -12.73
N ALA A 36 -0.35 -8.76 -13.06
CA ALA A 36 -0.49 -7.81 -14.17
C ALA A 36 0.37 -6.55 -14.02
N GLY A 37 0.56 -6.06 -12.78
CA GLY A 37 1.41 -4.90 -12.51
C GLY A 37 2.91 -5.20 -12.44
N THR A 38 3.30 -6.46 -12.21
CA THR A 38 4.71 -6.85 -11.98
C THR A 38 5.33 -7.60 -13.16
N LYS A 39 4.51 -8.28 -13.96
CA LYS A 39 4.95 -9.06 -15.12
C LYS A 39 5.57 -8.20 -16.22
N PRO A 40 5.01 -7.03 -16.61
CA PRO A 40 5.67 -6.13 -17.56
C PRO A 40 7.03 -5.61 -17.06
N LEU A 41 7.25 -5.62 -15.75
CA LEU A 41 8.50 -5.20 -15.11
C LEU A 41 9.57 -6.31 -15.09
N GLY A 42 9.23 -7.52 -15.55
CA GLY A 42 10.13 -8.67 -15.56
C GLY A 42 10.28 -9.36 -14.19
N TYR A 43 9.42 -9.06 -13.22
CA TYR A 43 9.45 -9.75 -11.93
C TYR A 43 8.90 -11.18 -12.02
N PRO A 44 9.48 -12.13 -11.28
CA PRO A 44 8.95 -13.49 -11.19
C PRO A 44 7.62 -13.51 -10.44
N ASP A 45 6.75 -14.46 -10.75
CA ASP A 45 5.38 -14.52 -10.19
C ASP A 45 5.35 -14.61 -8.66
N TYR A 46 6.31 -15.33 -8.06
CA TYR A 46 6.38 -15.43 -6.59
C TYR A 46 6.53 -14.05 -5.93
N PHE A 47 7.21 -13.09 -6.58
CA PHE A 47 7.38 -11.74 -6.04
C PHE A 47 6.03 -11.02 -5.94
N ALA A 48 5.16 -11.17 -6.95
CA ALA A 48 3.83 -10.58 -6.93
C ALA A 48 3.02 -11.13 -5.74
N TYR A 49 2.99 -12.45 -5.56
CA TYR A 49 2.26 -13.09 -4.47
C TYR A 49 2.81 -12.70 -3.09
N SER A 50 4.13 -12.72 -2.92
CA SER A 50 4.77 -12.28 -1.67
C SER A 50 4.46 -10.82 -1.37
N LEU A 51 4.51 -9.94 -2.37
CA LEU A 51 4.21 -8.52 -2.22
C LEU A 51 2.75 -8.31 -1.79
N ILE A 52 1.79 -9.02 -2.39
CA ILE A 52 0.36 -8.94 -2.01
C ILE A 52 0.19 -9.32 -0.53
N ILE A 53 0.79 -10.43 -0.08
CA ILE A 53 0.74 -10.86 1.32
C ILE A 53 1.34 -9.79 2.25
N CYS A 54 2.52 -9.26 1.91
CA CYS A 54 3.16 -8.20 2.68
C CYS A 54 2.30 -6.94 2.78
N LYS A 55 1.63 -6.54 1.68
CA LYS A 55 0.72 -5.38 1.70
C LYS A 55 -0.47 -5.61 2.61
N VAL A 56 -1.10 -6.79 2.56
CA VAL A 56 -2.21 -7.15 3.46
C VAL A 56 -1.78 -7.07 4.93
N LEU A 57 -0.61 -7.63 5.26
CA LEU A 57 -0.05 -7.54 6.61
C LEU A 57 0.25 -6.08 7.02
N GLY A 58 0.78 -5.27 6.11
CA GLY A 58 1.00 -3.84 6.35
C GLY A 58 -0.28 -3.08 6.63
N VAL A 59 -1.32 -3.32 5.83
CA VAL A 59 -2.65 -2.72 5.99
C VAL A 59 -3.31 -3.12 7.32
N ILE A 60 -3.21 -4.39 7.72
CA ILE A 60 -3.66 -4.86 9.04
C ILE A 60 -2.86 -4.14 10.14
N GLY A 61 -1.54 -4.05 9.97
CA GLY A 61 -0.64 -3.38 10.90
C GLY A 61 -1.05 -1.94 11.21
N ILE A 62 -1.37 -1.14 10.19
CA ILE A 62 -1.73 0.29 10.37
C ILE A 62 -3.17 0.50 10.86
N SER A 63 -4.07 -0.44 10.61
CA SER A 63 -5.52 -0.29 10.87
C SER A 63 -5.96 -0.82 12.24
N VAL A 64 -5.33 -1.88 12.75
CA VAL A 64 -5.74 -2.52 14.00
C VAL A 64 -5.25 -1.72 15.22
N PRO A 65 -6.15 -1.23 16.10
CA PRO A 65 -5.78 -0.41 17.26
C PRO A 65 -4.79 -1.10 18.20
N GLN A 66 -4.96 -2.41 18.41
CA GLN A 66 -4.18 -3.24 19.34
C GLN A 66 -2.76 -3.53 18.87
N VAL A 67 -2.41 -3.26 17.62
CA VAL A 67 -1.05 -3.50 17.10
C VAL A 67 -0.06 -2.58 17.83
N PRO A 68 1.07 -3.12 18.37
CA PRO A 68 2.09 -2.33 19.07
C PRO A 68 2.64 -1.21 18.19
N SER A 69 2.98 -0.06 18.79
CA SER A 69 3.47 1.12 18.05
C SER A 69 4.66 0.81 17.14
N LYS A 70 5.65 0.04 17.62
CA LYS A 70 6.81 -0.38 16.82
C LYS A 70 6.42 -1.15 15.55
N VAL A 71 5.44 -2.05 15.65
CA VAL A 71 4.96 -2.84 14.50
C VAL A 71 4.18 -1.96 13.53
N LYS A 72 3.45 -0.95 14.02
CA LYS A 72 2.81 0.04 13.15
C LYS A 72 3.83 0.81 12.32
N GLU A 73 4.92 1.26 12.94
CA GLU A 73 5.99 1.95 12.22
C GLU A 73 6.63 1.05 11.14
N TRP A 74 6.82 -0.24 11.41
CA TRP A 74 7.28 -1.20 10.40
C TRP A 74 6.29 -1.36 9.25
N ALA A 75 4.99 -1.41 9.55
CA ALA A 75 3.95 -1.49 8.54
C ALA A 75 3.92 -0.24 7.64
N TYR A 76 4.01 0.96 8.21
CA TYR A 76 4.13 2.20 7.45
C TYR A 76 5.40 2.23 6.59
N ALA A 77 6.54 1.82 7.14
CA ALA A 77 7.80 1.76 6.39
C ALA A 77 7.72 0.77 5.21
N GLY A 78 7.19 -0.44 5.44
CA GLY A 78 7.04 -1.46 4.41
C GLY A 78 6.14 -1.02 3.26
N LEU A 79 4.97 -0.43 3.56
CA LEU A 79 4.07 0.13 2.55
C LEU A 79 4.72 1.30 1.79
N THR A 80 5.47 2.16 2.51
CA THR A 80 6.20 3.28 1.91
C THR A 80 7.23 2.80 0.89
N PHE A 81 8.08 1.84 1.26
CA PHE A 81 9.10 1.31 0.35
C PHE A 81 8.48 0.56 -0.83
N SER A 82 7.40 -0.20 -0.60
CA SER A 82 6.62 -0.84 -1.67
C SER A 82 6.19 0.17 -2.74
N LEU A 83 5.63 1.32 -2.32
CA LEU A 83 5.14 2.35 -3.24
C LEU A 83 6.29 3.10 -3.95
N ILE A 84 7.38 3.39 -3.24
CA ILE A 84 8.58 4.01 -3.82
C ILE A 84 9.18 3.10 -4.88
N PHE A 85 9.35 1.81 -4.58
CA PHE A 85 9.91 0.87 -5.54
C PHE A 85 8.96 0.61 -6.71
N ALA A 86 7.64 0.58 -6.50
CA ALA A 86 6.69 0.53 -7.61
C ALA A 86 6.90 1.69 -8.60
N PHE A 87 7.02 2.93 -8.09
CA PHE A 87 7.33 4.08 -8.94
C PHE A 87 8.66 3.90 -9.69
N ILE A 88 9.73 3.54 -8.97
CA ILE A 88 11.07 3.37 -9.58
C ILE A 88 11.04 2.30 -10.66
N SER A 89 10.38 1.17 -10.42
CA SER A 89 10.33 0.06 -11.38
C SER A 89 9.59 0.46 -12.67
N HIS A 90 8.43 1.11 -12.56
CA HIS A 90 7.73 1.62 -13.73
C HIS A 90 8.53 2.73 -14.43
N ALA A 91 9.17 3.64 -13.69
CA ALA A 91 10.00 4.69 -14.28
C ALA A 91 11.22 4.15 -15.05
N CYS A 92 11.82 3.06 -14.57
CA CYS A 92 13.03 2.49 -15.16
C CYS A 92 12.76 1.49 -16.28
N VAL A 93 11.67 0.71 -16.20
CA VAL A 93 11.44 -0.43 -17.10
C VAL A 93 10.44 -0.10 -18.20
N ASP A 94 9.18 0.17 -17.86
CA ASP A 94 8.11 0.33 -18.86
C ASP A 94 7.80 1.80 -19.22
N LYS A 95 8.20 2.76 -18.37
CA LYS A 95 7.97 4.20 -18.48
C LYS A 95 6.49 4.57 -18.64
N ASN A 96 5.58 3.73 -18.11
CA ASN A 96 4.15 4.01 -18.15
C ASN A 96 3.80 5.10 -17.14
N ILE A 97 3.44 6.29 -17.63
CA ILE A 97 3.13 7.47 -16.80
C ILE A 97 2.03 7.17 -15.78
N GLY A 98 1.00 6.41 -16.17
CA GLY A 98 -0.09 6.03 -15.26
C GLY A 98 0.42 5.18 -14.10
N PHE A 99 1.20 4.15 -14.39
CA PHE A 99 1.76 3.27 -13.36
C PHE A 99 2.89 3.91 -12.54
N MET A 100 3.50 5.00 -13.03
CA MET A 100 4.41 5.83 -12.26
C MET A 100 3.67 6.73 -11.27
N ILE A 101 2.63 7.44 -11.71
CA ILE A 101 1.96 8.44 -10.88
C ILE A 101 1.13 7.79 -9.77
N MET A 102 0.48 6.65 -10.05
CA MET A 102 -0.45 6.04 -9.10
C MET A 102 0.20 5.66 -7.75
N PRO A 103 1.38 5.01 -7.70
CA PRO A 103 2.08 4.76 -6.44
C PRO A 103 2.41 6.04 -5.65
N LEU A 104 2.73 7.15 -6.33
CA LEU A 104 3.03 8.43 -5.68
C LEU A 104 1.78 9.07 -5.05
N VAL A 105 0.63 8.98 -5.73
CA VAL A 105 -0.65 9.45 -5.18
C VAL A 105 -1.01 8.66 -3.91
N VAL A 106 -0.91 7.33 -3.98
CA VAL A 106 -1.19 6.45 -2.84
C VAL A 106 -0.19 6.69 -1.70
N LEU A 107 1.08 6.95 -2.02
CA LEU A 107 2.09 7.32 -1.04
C LEU A 107 1.73 8.63 -0.32
N GLY A 108 1.23 9.64 -1.04
CA GLY A 108 0.72 10.87 -0.43
C GLY A 108 -0.39 10.60 0.58
N ILE A 109 -1.32 9.70 0.26
CA ILE A 109 -2.41 9.29 1.16
C ILE A 109 -1.86 8.54 2.38
N LEU A 110 -0.87 7.67 2.18
CA LEU A 110 -0.21 6.94 3.27
C LEU A 110 0.49 7.92 4.24
N ILE A 111 1.17 8.94 3.71
CA ILE A 111 1.80 10.00 4.51
C ILE A 111 0.74 10.78 5.30
N VAL A 112 -0.41 11.11 4.69
CA VAL A 112 -1.52 11.75 5.41
C VAL A 112 -2.03 10.86 6.54
N SER A 113 -2.24 9.57 6.29
CA SER A 113 -2.61 8.60 7.32
C SER A 113 -1.58 8.60 8.46
N TYR A 114 -0.29 8.54 8.13
CA TYR A 114 0.80 8.55 9.11
C TYR A 114 0.83 9.82 9.97
N VAL A 115 0.79 11.00 9.35
CA VAL A 115 0.88 12.29 10.06
C VAL A 115 -0.32 12.52 10.99
N TYR A 116 -1.51 12.04 10.60
CA TYR A 116 -2.73 12.21 11.41
C TYR A 116 -2.93 11.10 12.45
N LYS A 117 -2.19 9.98 12.37
CA LYS A 117 -2.16 8.91 13.39
C LYS A 117 -1.82 9.46 14.77
N ASP A 118 -0.81 10.32 14.88
CA ASP A 118 -0.33 10.81 16.17
C ASP A 118 -1.09 12.06 16.64
N LYS A 119 -1.78 12.76 15.72
CA LYS A 119 -2.63 13.93 16.00
C LYS A 119 -4.05 13.60 16.46
N ARG A 120 -4.37 12.31 16.61
CA ARG A 120 -5.66 11.82 17.10
C ARG A 120 -5.71 11.61 18.61
N ALA A 121 -4.54 11.59 19.26
CA ALA A 121 -4.41 11.57 20.72
C ALA A 121 -4.91 12.89 21.33
#